data_AF-A0A933BGN7-F1
#
_entry.id   AF-A0A933BGN7-F1
#
_cell.length_a   1.000
_cell.length_b   1.000
_cell.length_c   1.000
_cell.angle_alpha   90.00
_cell.angle_beta   90.00
_cell.angle_gamma   90.00
#
_symmetry.space_group_name_H-M   'P 1'
#
loop_
_entity.id
_entity.type
_entity.pdbx_description
1 polymer ?
#
loop_
_entity_poly.entity_id
_entity_poly.type
_entity_poly.pdbx_seq_one_letter_code
_entity_poly.pdbx_strand_id
1 'polypeptide(L)'
;MRESKRKRLEAKGWRVGSTGEFLNLSPEEAAYVELKIKLASKLREWRARRRLTQGDLARRVKSSQSRVAKMEAGDPSVSLDLLIRTLLALGASSREIARIITSRRRATAA
;
A
#
# COMPACT_ATOMS: atom_id res chain seq x y z
N MET A 1 11.59 8.41 -15.16
CA MET A 1 11.57 8.22 -16.63
C MET A 1 12.73 9.01 -17.24
N ARG A 2 13.40 8.53 -18.29
CA ARG A 2 14.45 9.31 -19.00
C ARG A 2 13.82 10.46 -19.78
N GLU A 3 14.44 11.64 -19.78
CA GLU A 3 13.90 12.86 -20.40
C GLU A 3 13.66 12.73 -21.91
N SER A 4 14.57 12.05 -22.62
CA SER A 4 14.43 11.77 -24.05
C SER A 4 13.18 10.95 -24.39
N LYS A 5 12.82 9.98 -23.54
CA LYS A 5 11.59 9.19 -23.69
C LYS A 5 10.35 10.06 -23.47
N ARG A 6 10.39 10.96 -22.49
CA ARG A 6 9.29 11.90 -22.20
C ARG A 6 9.02 12.80 -23.41
N LYS A 7 10.05 13.51 -23.91
CA LYS A 7 9.94 14.41 -25.07
C LYS A 7 9.39 13.70 -26.31
N ARG A 8 9.84 12.47 -26.58
CA ARG A 8 9.35 11.67 -27.72
C ARG A 8 7.87 11.29 -27.60
N LEU A 9 7.37 11.04 -26.39
CA LEU A 9 5.97 10.71 -26.14
C LEU A 9 5.10 11.97 -26.28
N GLU A 10 5.52 13.08 -25.68
CA GLU A 10 4.83 14.37 -25.78
C GLU A 10 4.73 14.86 -27.23
N ALA A 11 5.81 14.73 -28.03
CA ALA A 11 5.80 15.05 -29.46
C ALA A 11 4.82 14.19 -30.28
N LYS A 12 4.44 13.00 -29.78
CA LYS A 12 3.44 12.11 -30.38
C LYS A 12 2.03 12.35 -29.83
N GLY A 13 1.81 13.44 -29.09
CA GLY A 13 0.51 13.79 -28.49
C GLY A 13 0.18 13.04 -27.20
N TRP A 14 1.12 12.28 -26.62
CA TRP A 14 0.88 11.62 -25.34
C TRP A 14 1.07 12.58 -24.17
N ARG A 15 0.13 12.59 -23.24
CA ARG A 15 0.28 13.31 -21.96
C ARG A 15 1.09 12.45 -20.98
N VAL A 16 2.18 12.99 -20.49
CA VAL A 16 3.01 12.36 -19.44
C VAL A 16 2.80 13.10 -18.13
N GLY A 17 2.44 12.39 -17.07
CA GLY A 17 2.13 12.97 -15.76
C GLY A 17 2.20 11.95 -14.64
N SER A 18 1.96 12.40 -13.41
CA SER A 18 1.87 11.52 -12.25
C SER A 18 0.52 10.81 -12.16
N THR A 19 0.43 9.73 -11.36
CA THR A 19 -0.86 9.06 -11.08
C THR A 19 -1.85 10.01 -10.40
N GLY A 20 -1.36 10.92 -9.55
CA GLY A 20 -2.19 11.93 -8.89
C GLY A 20 -2.80 12.91 -9.89
N GLU A 21 -2.02 13.39 -10.86
CA GLU A 21 -2.53 14.23 -11.96
C GLU A 21 -3.55 13.49 -12.82
N PHE A 22 -3.29 12.21 -13.14
CA PHE A 22 -4.18 11.41 -13.95
C PHE A 22 -5.55 11.18 -13.27
N LEU A 23 -5.54 10.91 -11.96
CA LEU A 23 -6.74 10.66 -11.17
C LEU A 23 -7.34 11.95 -10.57
N ASN A 24 -6.74 13.11 -10.85
CA ASN A 24 -7.12 14.41 -10.28
C ASN A 24 -7.24 14.40 -8.74
N LEU A 25 -6.26 13.78 -8.08
CA LEU A 25 -6.23 13.67 -6.61
C LEU A 25 -5.72 14.96 -5.97
N SER A 26 -6.35 15.37 -4.88
CA SER A 26 -5.77 16.35 -3.98
C SER A 26 -4.47 15.80 -3.34
N PRO A 27 -3.57 16.68 -2.85
CA PRO A 27 -2.39 16.23 -2.09
C PRO A 27 -2.75 15.33 -0.91
N GLU A 28 -3.85 15.62 -0.22
CA GLU A 28 -4.37 14.87 0.92
C GLU A 28 -4.89 13.48 0.49
N GLU A 29 -5.63 13.40 -0.60
CA GLU A 29 -6.14 12.13 -1.14
C GLU A 29 -4.99 11.23 -1.62
N ALA A 30 -4.01 11.81 -2.32
CA ALA A 30 -2.82 11.09 -2.75
C ALA A 30 -2.04 10.53 -1.54
N ALA A 31 -1.86 11.34 -0.49
CA ALA A 31 -1.21 10.92 0.74
C ALA A 31 -1.98 9.81 1.47
N TYR A 32 -3.31 9.92 1.54
CA TYR A 32 -4.18 8.90 2.14
C TYR A 32 -4.09 7.56 1.40
N VAL A 33 -4.17 7.58 0.07
CA VAL A 33 -4.04 6.39 -0.78
C VAL A 33 -2.65 5.77 -0.61
N GLU A 34 -1.60 6.59 -0.63
CA GLU A 34 -0.22 6.10 -0.45
C GLU A 34 -0.03 5.45 0.92
N LEU A 35 -0.55 6.07 1.99
CA LEU A 35 -0.52 5.52 3.35
C LEU A 35 -1.20 4.15 3.41
N LYS A 36 -2.40 4.02 2.83
CA LYS A 36 -3.15 2.76 2.80
C LYS A 36 -2.38 1.67 2.07
N ILE A 37 -1.80 1.97 0.90
CA ILE A 37 -1.00 1.03 0.11
C ILE A 37 0.25 0.57 0.90
N LYS A 38 0.94 1.49 1.58
CA LYS A 38 2.13 1.18 2.39
C LYS A 38 1.79 0.19 3.51
N LEU A 39 0.72 0.46 4.26
CA LEU A 39 0.28 -0.39 5.37
C LEU A 39 -0.17 -1.78 4.87
N ALA A 40 -0.99 -1.84 3.82
CA ALA A 40 -1.46 -3.10 3.22
C ALA A 40 -0.30 -3.97 2.72
N SER A 41 0.64 -3.37 1.99
CA SER A 41 1.82 -4.07 1.47
C SER A 41 2.69 -4.62 2.60
N LYS A 42 2.91 -3.81 3.65
CA LYS A 42 3.73 -4.22 4.79
C LYS A 42 3.07 -5.29 5.64
N LEU A 43 1.74 -5.26 5.78
CA LEU A 43 0.97 -6.33 6.42
C LEU A 43 1.23 -7.68 5.72
N ARG A 44 1.13 -7.72 4.39
CA ARG A 44 1.42 -8.93 3.60
C ARG A 44 2.85 -9.42 3.82
N GLU A 45 3.83 -8.53 3.73
CA GLU A 45 5.23 -8.89 3.98
C GLU A 45 5.44 -9.48 5.38
N TRP A 46 4.81 -8.89 6.39
CA TRP A 46 4.95 -9.30 7.78
C TRP A 46 4.32 -10.64 8.08
N ARG A 47 3.13 -10.89 7.52
CA ARG A 47 2.50 -12.20 7.55
C ARG A 47 3.43 -13.25 6.93
N ALA A 48 3.95 -12.97 5.73
CA ALA A 48 4.84 -13.88 5.02
C ALA A 48 6.14 -14.16 5.80
N ARG A 49 6.77 -13.15 6.39
CA ARG A 49 7.98 -13.31 7.24
C ARG A 49 7.73 -14.23 8.46
N ARG A 50 6.50 -14.25 8.96
CA ARG A 50 6.07 -15.12 10.07
C ARG A 50 5.56 -16.48 9.60
N ARG A 51 5.65 -16.78 8.30
CA ARG A 51 5.21 -18.05 7.68
C ARG A 51 3.73 -18.37 7.94
N LEU A 52 2.90 -17.34 8.09
CA LEU A 52 1.45 -17.49 8.28
C LEU A 52 0.74 -17.48 6.92
N THR A 53 -0.24 -18.35 6.74
CA THR A 53 -1.23 -18.22 5.66
C THR A 53 -2.19 -17.06 5.96
N GLN A 54 -2.96 -16.62 4.96
CA GLN A 54 -4.02 -15.63 5.20
C GLN A 54 -5.09 -16.16 6.17
N GLY A 55 -5.35 -17.47 6.16
CA GLY A 55 -6.24 -18.13 7.11
C GLY A 55 -5.70 -18.12 8.54
N ASP A 56 -4.39 -18.33 8.71
CA ASP A 56 -3.77 -18.31 10.05
C ASP A 56 -3.85 -16.92 10.66
N LEU A 57 -3.55 -15.89 9.86
CA LEU A 57 -3.70 -14.50 10.28
C LEU A 57 -5.16 -14.19 10.61
N ALA A 58 -6.11 -14.62 9.78
CA ALA A 58 -7.53 -14.40 10.01
C ALA A 58 -7.99 -14.98 11.36
N ARG A 59 -7.58 -16.20 11.70
CA ARG A 59 -7.88 -16.80 13.01
C ARG A 59 -7.27 -16.00 14.15
N ARG A 60 -6.02 -15.55 14.01
CA ARG A 60 -5.32 -14.74 15.03
C ARG A 60 -6.01 -13.41 15.32
N VAL A 61 -6.60 -12.77 14.31
CA VAL A 61 -7.28 -11.46 14.46
C VAL A 61 -8.80 -11.55 14.46
N LYS A 62 -9.36 -12.75 14.70
CA LYS A 62 -10.81 -13.02 14.78
C LYS A 62 -11.57 -12.45 13.57
N SER A 63 -11.05 -12.72 12.37
CA SER A 63 -11.56 -12.22 11.10
C SER A 63 -11.71 -13.36 10.10
N SER A 64 -12.18 -13.06 8.89
CA SER A 64 -12.26 -14.03 7.79
C SER A 64 -11.00 -13.96 6.91
N GLN A 65 -10.65 -15.09 6.28
CA GLN A 65 -9.54 -15.12 5.31
C GLN A 65 -9.77 -14.13 4.16
N SER A 66 -11.01 -14.03 3.66
CA SER A 66 -11.38 -13.05 2.63
C SER A 66 -11.12 -11.61 3.07
N ARG A 67 -11.44 -11.26 4.33
CA ARG A 67 -11.15 -9.92 4.86
C ARG A 67 -9.64 -9.67 4.95
N VAL A 68 -8.85 -10.67 5.38
CA VAL A 68 -7.37 -10.56 5.34
C VAL A 68 -6.85 -10.40 3.92
N ALA A 69 -7.39 -11.12 2.94
CA ALA A 69 -7.01 -10.97 1.54
C ALA A 69 -7.28 -9.55 1.02
N LYS A 70 -8.46 -8.98 1.34
CA LYS A 70 -8.80 -7.58 1.04
C LYS A 70 -7.86 -6.59 1.70
N MET A 71 -7.47 -6.84 2.95
CA MET A 71 -6.50 -6.00 3.66
C MET A 71 -5.15 -5.97 2.98
N GLU A 72 -4.64 -7.13 2.56
CA GLU A 72 -3.35 -7.24 1.86
C GLU A 72 -3.39 -6.67 0.44
N ALA A 73 -4.57 -6.66 -0.18
CA ALA A 73 -4.80 -6.05 -1.49
C ALA A 73 -5.00 -4.52 -1.43
N GLY A 74 -5.16 -3.94 -0.23
CA GLY A 74 -5.46 -2.51 -0.07
C GLY A 74 -6.87 -2.13 -0.52
N ASP A 75 -7.82 -3.07 -0.45
CA ASP A 75 -9.21 -2.91 -0.89
C ASP A 75 -9.89 -1.65 -0.29
N PRO A 76 -10.71 -0.90 -1.06
CA PRO A 76 -11.34 0.32 -0.60
C PRO A 76 -12.19 0.14 0.67
N SER A 77 -12.79 -1.04 0.88
CA SER A 77 -13.60 -1.35 2.06
C SER A 77 -12.80 -1.50 3.37
N VAL A 78 -11.46 -1.56 3.30
CA VAL A 78 -10.59 -1.74 4.46
C VAL A 78 -10.18 -0.38 5.05
N SER A 79 -10.41 -0.18 6.34
CA SER A 79 -10.01 1.03 7.05
C SER A 79 -8.51 1.02 7.43
N LEU A 80 -7.94 2.22 7.63
CA LEU A 80 -6.59 2.37 8.17
C LEU A 80 -6.47 1.78 9.60
N ASP A 81 -7.50 1.98 10.44
CA ASP A 81 -7.57 1.41 11.79
C ASP A 81 -7.42 -0.12 11.77
N LEU A 82 -8.13 -0.79 10.86
CA LEU A 82 -8.06 -2.25 10.74
C LEU A 82 -6.66 -2.73 10.32
N LEU A 83 -5.99 -2.02 9.41
CA LEU A 83 -4.62 -2.33 9.02
C LEU A 83 -3.65 -2.16 10.20
N ILE A 84 -3.78 -1.07 10.94
CA ILE A 84 -2.93 -0.76 12.11
C ILE A 84 -3.13 -1.81 13.21
N ARG A 85 -4.38 -2.10 13.61
CA ARG A 85 -4.69 -3.13 14.62
C ARG A 85 -4.14 -4.49 14.25
N THR A 86 -4.20 -4.87 12.97
CA THR A 86 -3.69 -6.16 12.50
C THR A 86 -2.17 -6.22 12.51
N LEU A 87 -1.49 -5.13 12.12
CA LEU A 87 -0.04 -5.01 12.27
C LEU A 87 0.38 -5.14 13.75
N LEU A 88 -0.31 -4.46 14.66
CA LEU A 88 -0.08 -4.56 16.10
C LEU A 88 -0.31 -6.01 16.60
N ALA A 89 -1.37 -6.69 16.17
CA ALA A 89 -1.66 -8.08 16.53
C ALA A 89 -0.60 -9.08 16.01
N LEU A 90 0.10 -8.73 14.93
CA LEU A 90 1.28 -9.45 14.43
C LEU A 90 2.56 -9.10 15.20
N GLY A 91 2.49 -8.20 16.18
CA GLY A 91 3.61 -7.78 17.02
C GLY A 91 4.33 -6.55 16.48
N ALA A 92 3.65 -5.64 15.79
CA ALA A 92 4.28 -4.39 15.35
C ALA A 92 4.55 -3.47 16.51
N SER A 93 5.76 -2.95 16.59
CA SER A 93 6.06 -1.80 17.42
C SER A 93 5.56 -0.51 16.75
N SER A 94 5.24 0.50 17.56
CA SER A 94 4.93 1.85 17.06
C SER A 94 6.05 2.42 16.20
N ARG A 95 7.32 2.07 16.50
CA ARG A 95 8.49 2.44 15.71
C ARG A 95 8.46 1.81 14.32
N GLU A 96 8.06 0.55 14.20
CA GLU A 96 7.90 -0.10 12.90
C GLU A 96 6.77 0.51 12.08
N ILE A 97 5.62 0.81 12.71
CA ILE A 97 4.52 1.50 12.04
C ILE A 97 4.97 2.87 11.53
N ALA A 98 5.67 3.65 12.36
CA ALA A 98 6.23 4.93 11.94
C ALA A 98 7.17 4.77 10.73
N ARG A 99 8.04 3.75 10.72
CA ARG A 99 8.89 3.45 9.56
C ARG A 99 8.10 3.09 8.31
N ILE A 100 6.96 2.40 8.43
CA ILE A 100 6.09 2.09 7.29
C ILE A 100 5.57 3.40 6.69
N ILE A 101 5.08 4.31 7.53
CA ILE A 101 4.51 5.61 7.14
C ILE A 101 5.57 6.47 6.44
N THR A 102 6.76 6.57 7.03
CA THR A 102 7.85 7.42 6.51
C THR A 102 8.63 6.79 5.37
N SER A 103 8.47 5.48 5.13
CA SER A 103 9.19 4.81 4.04
C SER A 103 8.82 5.42 2.68
N ARG A 104 9.84 5.69 1.86
CA ARG A 104 9.63 6.01 0.45
C ARG A 104 9.18 4.76 -0.27
N ARG A 105 8.09 4.87 -1.04
CA ARG A 105 7.70 3.79 -1.94
C ARG A 105 8.83 3.57 -2.94
N ARG A 106 9.42 2.37 -2.97
CA ARG A 106 10.25 2.00 -4.12
C ARG A 106 9.32 1.99 -5.33
N ALA A 107 9.59 2.83 -6.32
CA ALA A 107 8.92 2.73 -7.60
C ALA A 107 9.17 1.30 -8.10
N THR A 108 8.10 0.54 -8.30
CA THR A 108 8.18 -0.68 -9.10
C THR A 108 8.73 -0.26 -10.45
N ALA A 109 9.91 -0.77 -10.79
CA ALA A 109 10.43 -0.63 -12.15
C ALA A 109 9.41 -1.30 -13.07
N ALA A 110 8.78 -0.47 -13.92
CA ALA A 110 8.01 -0.91 -15.07
C ALA A 110 8.94 -0.97 -16.28
#